data_AF-A0A444YZI2-F1
#
_entry.id   AF-A0A444YZI2-F1
#
_cell.length_a   1.000
_cell.length_b   1.000
_cell.length_c   1.000
_cell.angle_alpha   90.00
_cell.angle_beta   90.00
_cell.angle_gamma   90.00
#
_symmetry.space_group_name_H-M   'P 1'
#
loop_
_entity.id
_entity.type
_entity.pdbx_description
1 polymer ?
#
loop_
_entity_poly.entity_id
_entity_poly.type
_entity_poly.pdbx_seq_one_letter_code
_entity_poly.pdbx_strand_id
1 'polypeptide(L)' 'MPSQKKISEVQALQIDLADETGIRPKETNELISLQVGNKDVLGYIKQDQKNYLRSKRKRDLAYDEADD' A
#
# COMPACT_ATOMS: atom_id res chain seq x y z
N MET A 1 0.59 4.95 -19.00
CA MET A 1 0.50 3.93 -17.93
C MET A 1 0.90 4.61 -16.64
N PRO A 2 0.08 4.63 -15.57
CA PRO A 2 0.56 5.14 -14.31
C PRO A 2 1.64 4.18 -13.85
N SER A 3 2.90 4.62 -13.94
CA SER A 3 4.05 3.92 -13.40
C SER A 3 3.75 3.66 -11.94
N GLN A 4 3.49 2.40 -11.58
CA GLN A 4 3.46 1.99 -10.18
C GLN A 4 4.85 2.29 -9.65
N LYS A 5 5.03 3.40 -8.93
CA LYS A 5 6.26 3.60 -8.16
C LYS A 5 6.39 2.39 -7.23
N LYS A 6 7.59 1.82 -7.20
CA LYS A 6 7.88 0.56 -6.52
C LYS A 6 7.75 0.78 -5.01
N ILE A 7 6.58 0.46 -4.45
CA ILE A 7 6.41 0.29 -3.00
C ILE A 7 7.35 -0.85 -2.61
N SER A 8 8.22 -0.60 -1.63
CA SER A 8 9.14 -1.64 -1.15
C SER A 8 8.38 -2.72 -0.39
N GLU A 9 8.96 -3.90 -0.25
CA GLU A 9 8.33 -5.01 0.49
C GLU A 9 8.00 -4.61 1.94
N VAL A 10 8.91 -3.91 2.62
CA VAL A 10 8.69 -3.39 3.98
C VAL A 10 7.50 -2.43 4.01
N GLN A 11 7.40 -1.53 3.04
CA GLN A 11 6.28 -0.59 2.96
C GLN A 11 4.96 -1.31 2.64
N ALA A 12 4.99 -2.33 1.78
CA ALA A 12 3.81 -3.13 1.46
C ALA A 12 3.28 -3.87 2.70
N LEU A 13 4.16 -4.47 3.50
CA LEU A 13 3.79 -5.13 4.77
C LEU A 13 3.15 -4.14 5.75
N GLN A 14 3.71 -2.93 5.88
CA GLN A 14 3.14 -1.89 6.74
C GLN A 14 1.78 -1.38 6.23
N ILE A 15 1.62 -1.28 4.92
CA ILE A 15 0.35 -0.90 4.28
C ILE A 15 -0.71 -1.98 4.50
N ASP A 16 -0.33 -3.25 4.37
CA ASP A 16 -1.24 -4.40 4.54
C ASP A 16 -1.72 -4.51 5.99
N LEU A 17 -0.80 -4.46 6.95
CA LEU A 17 -1.14 -4.48 8.37
C LEU A 17 -2.06 -3.31 8.76
N ALA A 18 -1.80 -2.12 8.19
CA ALA A 18 -2.65 -0.96 8.40
C ALA A 18 -4.06 -1.13 7.79
N ASP A 19 -4.18 -1.73 6.61
CA ASP A 19 -5.49 -2.00 5.98
C ASP A 19 -6.29 -3.03 6.79
N GLU A 20 -5.63 -4.10 7.24
CA GLU A 20 -6.24 -5.15 8.08
C GLU A 20 -6.73 -4.63 9.42
N THR A 21 -6.04 -3.64 9.99
CA THR A 21 -6.42 -2.98 11.26
C THR A 21 -7.33 -1.76 11.07
N GLY A 22 -7.74 -1.44 9.84
CA GLY A 22 -8.64 -0.34 9.53
C GLY A 22 -8.02 1.06 9.61
N ILE A 23 -6.69 1.17 9.67
CA ILE A 23 -5.97 2.44 9.64
C ILE A 23 -6.12 3.07 8.25
N ARG A 24 -6.43 4.36 8.20
CA ARG A 24 -6.67 5.02 6.91
C ARG A 24 -5.34 5.17 6.15
N PRO A 25 -5.34 5.03 4.81
CA PRO A 25 -4.13 5.21 4.01
C PRO A 25 -3.40 6.55 4.19
N LYS A 26 -4.09 7.60 4.64
CA LYS A 26 -3.46 8.88 4.98
C LYS A 26 -2.52 8.74 6.18
N GLU A 27 -3.01 8.09 7.25
CA GLU A 27 -2.31 7.95 8.53
C GLU A 27 -1.11 7.02 8.36
N THR A 28 -1.26 5.92 7.62
CA THR A 28 -0.15 5.03 7.26
C THR A 28 0.93 5.76 6.46
N ASN A 29 0.55 6.56 5.45
CA ASN A 29 1.52 7.29 4.64
C ASN A 29 2.30 8.33 5.48
N GLU A 30 1.64 9.01 6.42
CA GLU A 30 2.28 9.94 7.35
C GLU A 30 3.24 9.20 8.30
N LEU A 31 2.82 8.06 8.87
CA LEU A 31 3.66 7.24 9.75
C LEU A 31 4.92 6.75 9.05
N ILE A 32 4.80 6.19 7.84
CA ILE A 32 5.94 5.67 7.09
C ILE A 32 6.86 6.83 6.65
N SER A 33 6.29 7.99 6.30
CA SER A 33 7.10 9.20 6.03
C SER A 33 7.96 9.61 7.23
N LEU A 34 7.42 9.49 8.46
CA LEU A 34 8.17 9.77 9.69
C LEU A 34 9.26 8.74 9.95
N GLN A 35 8.97 7.44 9.74
CA GLN A 35 9.96 6.37 9.92
C GLN A 35 11.15 6.49 8.98
N VAL A 36 10.90 6.89 7.74
CA VAL A 36 11.94 7.05 6.71
C VAL A 36 12.71 8.37 6.90
N GLY A 37 12.25 9.27 7.77
CA GLY A 37 12.92 10.54 8.10
C GLY A 37 12.89 11.60 7.00
N ASN A 38 12.52 11.24 5.76
CA ASN A 38 12.33 12.17 4.66
C ASN A 38 11.31 11.64 3.62
N LYS A 39 10.38 12.49 3.19
CA LYS A 39 9.37 12.17 2.17
C LYS A 39 9.97 11.86 0.80
N ASP A 40 11.13 12.42 0.48
CA ASP A 40 11.78 12.17 -0.81
C ASP A 40 12.37 10.76 -0.90
N VAL A 41 12.72 10.17 0.26
CA VAL A 41 13.21 8.79 0.38
C VAL A 41 12.08 7.77 0.45
N LEU A 42 10.85 8.23 0.76
CA LEU A 42 9.67 7.37 0.83
C LEU A 42 9.41 6.62 -0.49
N GLY A 43 9.72 7.25 -1.62
CA GLY A 43 9.66 6.59 -2.93
C GLY A 43 8.25 6.30 -3.46
N TYR A 44 7.18 6.58 -2.70
CA TYR A 44 5.78 6.46 -3.14
C TYR A 44 4.90 7.55 -2.50
N ILE A 45 3.80 7.90 -3.17
CA ILE A 45 2.80 8.85 -2.66
C ILE A 45 1.54 8.12 -2.21
N LYS A 46 0.66 8.81 -1.47
CA LYS A 46 -0.64 8.27 -1.04
C LYS A 46 -1.46 7.62 -2.16
N GLN A 47 -1.35 8.13 -3.40
CA GLN A 47 -2.04 7.54 -4.55
C GLN A 47 -1.50 6.15 -4.90
N ASP A 48 -0.20 5.91 -4.77
CA ASP A 48 0.43 4.61 -5.01
C ASP A 48 -0.09 3.58 -3.99
N GLN A 49 -0.21 3.98 -2.72
CA GLN A 49 -0.80 3.12 -1.68
C GLN A 49 -2.24 2.73 -2.01
N LYS A 50 -3.07 3.68 -2.45
CA LYS A 50 -4.45 3.38 -2.88
C LYS A 50 -4.48 2.44 -4.08
N ASN A 51 -3.59 2.65 -5.06
CA ASN A 51 -3.49 1.80 -6.24
C ASN A 51 -3.06 0.38 -5.86
N TYR A 52 -2.09 0.24 -4.95
CA TYR A 52 -1.64 -1.04 -4.41
C TYR A 52 -2.79 -1.79 -3.73
N LEU A 53 -3.50 -1.15 -2.79
CA LEU A 53 -4.64 -1.78 -2.10
C LEU A 53 -5.75 -2.20 -3.07
N ARG A 54 -6.04 -1.37 -4.07
CA ARG A 54 -7.03 -1.71 -5.11
C ARG A 54 -6.59 -2.94 -5.93
N SER A 55 -5.33 -2.99 -6.33
CA SER A 55 -4.77 -4.13 -7.07
C SER A 55 -4.68 -5.39 -6.21
N LYS A 56 -4.39 -5.27 -4.91
CA LYS A 56 -4.39 -6.39 -3.96
C LYS A 56 -5.80 -6.98 -3.81
N ARG A 57 -6.80 -6.17 -3.46
CA ARG A 57 -8.20 -6.63 -3.33
C ARG A 57 -8.74 -7.29 -4.58
N LYS A 58 -8.38 -6.80 -5.77
CA LYS A 58 -8.75 -7.44 -7.04
C LYS A 58 -8.13 -8.82 -7.22
N ARG A 59 -6.87 -9.00 -6.79
CA ARG A 59 -6.21 -10.31 -6.83
C ARG A 59 -6.85 -11.24 -5.82
N ASP A 60 -7.05 -10.77 -4.58
CA ASP A 60 -7.64 -11.57 -3.52
C ASP A 60 -9.05 -12.05 -3.92
N LEU A 61 -9.90 -11.16 -4.45
CA LEU A 61 -11.21 -11.55 -5.00
C LEU A 61 -11.12 -12.55 -6.16
N ALA A 62 -10.15 -12.40 -7.05
CA ALA A 62 -9.98 -13.33 -8.18
C ALA A 62 -9.46 -14.71 -7.73
N TYR A 63 -8.70 -14.77 -6.64
CA TYR A 63 -8.32 -16.03 -6.01
C TYR A 63 -9.52 -16.69 -5.33
N ASP A 64 -10.30 -15.90 -4.56
CA ASP A 64 -11.52 -16.40 -3.92
C ASP A 64 -12.55 -16.93 -4.94
N GLU A 65 -12.66 -16.32 -6.13
CA GLU A 65 -13.53 -16.80 -7.23
C GLU A 65 -12.98 -18.02 -7.99
N ALA A 66 -11.67 -18.29 -7.93
CA ALA A 66 -11.05 -19.41 -8.64
C ALA A 66 -11.02 -20.71 -7.82
N ASP A 67 -11.21 -20.60 -6.52
CA ASP A 67 -11.23 -21.72 -5.56
C ASP A 67 -12.68 -22.24 -5.27
N ASP A 68 -13.71 -21.68 -5.93
CA ASP A 68 -15.13 -22.11 -5.97
C ASP A 68 -15.44 -23.03 -7.18
#